data_AF-A0A1J1HTL9-F1
#
_entry.id   AF-A0A1J1HTL9-F1
#
_cell.length_a   1.000
_cell.length_b   1.000
_cell.length_c   1.000
_cell.angle_alpha   90.00
_cell.angle_beta   90.00
_cell.angle_gamma   90.00
#
_symmetry.space_group_name_H-M   'P 1'
#
loop_
_entity.id
_entity.type
_entity.pdbx_description
1 polymer ?
#
loop_
_entity_poly.entity_id
_entity_poly.type
_entity_poly.pdbx_seq_one_letter_code
_entity_poly.pdbx_strand_id
1 'polypeptide(L)'
;MSTSTKNVIGLCQMRTTNDKKINREQVAELVSRAKGKTNFLFFPECCDYVGTNVEETKRLSEPLTGETVQFYKDLCVKNQMWMSFGGVHECIINEDGERNEKICNTHIIINSEGELAGVYRKLHLFDVDTPEFKFRESKIVKPGEGATKPVTTSIGSIGMQICYDIRFPETPIWLKSHGAQIITYPSAFSVSTGKAHWDILNRSRAIENQCFVISAAQFGKHNEKRSSYGHAIAVSPWGDVLAECSEELEVQFVEIDLEKISKVERNMPCFKHRRYDIYSMEMKTANQLESKESEQAFMFEKYPINCQTIFYETEHSVAFTNIRCVVPGHVLVATKRSIARVEEMTHDETKDLFVVACKIAKVLDDYYEAKSTTITVQDGEYAGQTVKHVHCHIMPRKPGDFEHNDEIYVKLNEHDSKNVKEEKRPMQVMIDEAKIYKKLLSS
;
A
#
# COMPACT_ATOMS: atom_id res chain seq x y z
N MET A 1 23.64 -13.14 23.75
CA MET A 1 24.35 -12.34 22.72
C MET A 1 23.46 -12.34 21.50
N SER A 2 22.77 -11.23 21.22
CA SER A 2 21.94 -11.09 20.02
C SER A 2 22.86 -11.05 18.80
N THR A 3 22.81 -12.07 17.96
CA THR A 3 23.45 -12.03 16.65
C THR A 3 22.68 -11.03 15.81
N SER A 4 23.14 -9.78 15.78
CA SER A 4 22.66 -8.75 14.86
C SER A 4 22.70 -9.34 13.44
N THR A 5 21.52 -9.64 12.89
CA THR A 5 21.35 -10.13 11.52
C THR A 5 21.59 -8.96 10.58
N LYS A 6 22.86 -8.65 10.34
CA LYS A 6 23.28 -7.67 9.35
C LYS A 6 22.91 -8.20 7.97
N ASN A 7 21.94 -7.56 7.34
CA ASN A 7 21.45 -7.95 6.02
C ASN A 7 22.23 -7.19 4.95
N VAL A 8 23.08 -7.86 4.17
CA VAL A 8 23.77 -7.24 3.04
C VAL A 8 22.87 -7.31 1.82
N ILE A 9 22.65 -6.18 1.15
CA ILE A 9 21.89 -6.05 -0.10
C ILE A 9 22.82 -5.64 -1.25
N GLY A 10 22.42 -5.93 -2.49
CA GLY A 10 23.08 -5.45 -3.70
C GLY A 10 22.30 -4.32 -4.36
N LEU A 11 22.92 -3.16 -4.50
CA LEU A 11 22.42 -1.98 -5.19
C LEU A 11 22.95 -1.98 -6.62
N CYS A 12 22.09 -2.26 -7.60
CA CYS A 12 22.50 -2.35 -9.00
C CYS A 12 22.37 -1.01 -9.73
N GLN A 13 23.31 -0.80 -10.65
CA GLN A 13 23.24 0.22 -11.69
C GLN A 13 23.46 -0.44 -13.04
N MET A 14 22.63 -0.09 -14.04
CA MET A 14 22.74 -0.64 -15.39
C MET A 14 22.35 0.37 -16.46
N ARG A 15 22.56 0.03 -17.73
CA ARG A 15 22.17 0.87 -18.86
C ARG A 15 21.39 0.06 -19.87
N THR A 16 20.08 0.19 -19.82
CA THR A 16 19.21 -0.52 -20.76
C THR A 16 19.03 0.23 -22.07
N THR A 17 18.81 -0.50 -23.16
CA THR A 17 18.45 0.02 -24.48
C THR A 17 17.13 -0.60 -24.93
N ASN A 18 16.75 -0.49 -26.20
CA ASN A 18 15.59 -1.19 -26.75
C ASN A 18 15.85 -2.69 -27.01
N ASP A 19 17.07 -3.18 -26.81
CA ASP A 19 17.41 -4.60 -26.95
C ASP A 19 17.22 -5.37 -25.63
N LYS A 20 16.07 -6.03 -25.51
CA LYS A 20 15.71 -6.81 -24.31
C LYS A 20 16.67 -7.96 -24.03
N LYS A 21 17.32 -8.53 -25.05
CA LYS A 21 18.26 -9.64 -24.86
C LYS A 21 19.51 -9.14 -24.16
N ILE A 22 20.11 -8.06 -24.66
CA ILE A 22 21.29 -7.42 -24.04
C ILE A 22 20.97 -6.94 -22.62
N ASN A 23 19.78 -6.38 -22.41
CA ASN A 23 19.36 -5.93 -21.08
C ASN A 23 19.25 -7.10 -20.08
N ARG A 24 18.69 -8.25 -20.51
CA ARG A 24 18.63 -9.47 -19.69
C ARG A 24 20.02 -10.05 -19.40
N GLU A 25 20.94 -9.97 -20.36
CA GLU A 25 22.34 -10.36 -20.15
C GLU A 25 23.02 -9.49 -19.08
N GLN A 26 22.80 -8.16 -19.10
CA GLN A 26 23.27 -7.27 -18.04
C GLN A 26 22.68 -7.61 -16.65
N VAL A 27 21.38 -7.91 -16.58
CA VAL A 27 20.74 -8.36 -15.32
C VAL A 27 21.40 -9.64 -14.82
N ALA A 28 21.57 -10.65 -15.69
CA ALA A 28 22.21 -11.91 -15.32
C ALA A 28 23.67 -11.72 -14.88
N GLU A 29 24.40 -10.80 -15.51
CA GLU A 29 25.76 -10.44 -15.12
C GLU A 29 25.81 -9.84 -13.71
N LEU A 30 24.94 -8.87 -13.41
CA LEU A 30 24.85 -8.25 -12.09
C LEU A 30 24.46 -9.26 -11.01
N VAL A 31 23.51 -10.16 -11.30
CA VAL A 31 23.17 -11.29 -10.42
C VAL A 31 24.40 -12.17 -10.18
N SER A 32 25.16 -12.49 -11.23
CA SER A 32 26.38 -13.29 -11.12
C SER A 32 27.43 -12.64 -10.20
N ARG A 33 27.65 -11.32 -10.34
CA ARG A 33 28.58 -10.55 -9.50
C ARG A 33 28.19 -10.50 -8.02
N ALA A 34 26.90 -10.65 -7.72
CA ALA A 34 26.33 -10.65 -6.38
C ALA A 34 26.29 -12.03 -5.69
N LYS A 35 26.50 -13.12 -6.44
CA LYS A 35 26.48 -14.49 -5.90
C LYS A 35 27.46 -14.66 -4.74
N GLY A 36 26.97 -15.26 -3.65
CA GLY A 36 27.73 -15.51 -2.44
C GLY A 36 27.98 -14.28 -1.56
N LYS A 37 27.53 -13.08 -1.97
CA LYS A 37 27.70 -11.83 -1.22
C LYS A 37 26.40 -11.31 -0.61
N THR A 38 25.28 -11.56 -1.29
CA THR A 38 23.92 -11.15 -0.85
C THR A 38 22.89 -12.11 -1.44
N ASN A 39 21.70 -12.13 -0.84
CA ASN A 39 20.52 -12.79 -1.36
C ASN A 39 19.40 -11.80 -1.76
N PHE A 40 19.69 -10.50 -1.84
CA PHE A 40 18.71 -9.46 -2.19
C PHE A 40 19.32 -8.42 -3.12
N LEU A 41 18.73 -8.23 -4.31
CA LEU A 41 19.20 -7.26 -5.31
C LEU A 41 18.14 -6.22 -5.67
N PHE A 42 18.57 -4.99 -5.93
CA PHE A 42 17.72 -3.89 -6.38
C PHE A 42 18.16 -3.41 -7.75
N PHE A 43 17.28 -3.55 -8.75
CA PHE A 43 17.45 -3.10 -10.12
C PHE A 43 16.67 -1.81 -10.39
N PRO A 44 17.13 -0.96 -11.32
CA PRO A 44 16.51 0.33 -11.59
C PRO A 44 15.17 0.26 -12.32
N GLU A 45 14.53 1.43 -12.46
CA GLU A 45 13.43 1.66 -13.41
C GLU A 45 13.90 1.33 -14.84
N CYS A 46 12.99 0.90 -15.71
CA CYS A 46 13.28 0.48 -17.09
C CYS A 46 14.36 -0.62 -17.19
N CYS A 47 14.44 -1.53 -16.21
CA CYS A 47 15.40 -2.64 -16.23
C CYS A 47 15.11 -3.67 -17.34
N ASP A 48 13.91 -3.63 -17.92
CA ASP A 48 13.49 -4.42 -19.06
C ASP A 48 13.99 -3.83 -20.39
N TYR A 49 13.67 -2.55 -20.68
CA TYR A 49 14.12 -1.83 -21.87
C TYR A 49 13.88 -0.33 -21.81
N VAL A 50 14.50 0.38 -22.75
CA VAL A 50 14.26 1.79 -23.07
C VAL A 50 13.99 1.93 -24.56
N GLY A 51 12.73 2.15 -24.92
CA GLY A 51 12.32 2.35 -26.31
C GLY A 51 12.90 3.64 -26.92
N THR A 52 13.04 3.66 -28.24
CA THR A 52 13.50 4.84 -29.01
C THR A 52 12.34 5.79 -29.35
N ASN A 53 11.11 5.29 -29.34
CA ASN A 53 9.88 6.03 -29.62
C ASN A 53 8.67 5.40 -28.92
N VAL A 54 7.51 6.07 -29.02
CA VAL A 54 6.27 5.67 -28.33
C VAL A 54 5.77 4.29 -28.80
N GLU A 55 5.72 4.07 -30.12
CA GLU A 55 5.20 2.83 -30.70
C GLU A 55 6.05 1.63 -30.31
N GLU A 56 7.39 1.78 -30.39
CA GLU A 56 8.32 0.75 -29.93
C GLU A 56 8.18 0.49 -28.43
N THR A 57 8.00 1.56 -27.63
CA THR A 57 7.79 1.42 -26.20
C THR A 57 6.52 0.61 -25.88
N LYS A 58 5.42 0.84 -26.59
CA LYS A 58 4.20 0.04 -26.41
C LYS A 58 4.39 -1.39 -26.92
N ARG A 59 5.01 -1.58 -28.09
CA ARG A 59 5.22 -2.90 -28.70
C ARG A 59 6.07 -3.84 -27.84
N LEU A 60 7.11 -3.32 -27.19
CA LEU A 60 8.03 -4.11 -26.36
C LEU A 60 7.48 -4.43 -24.95
N SER A 61 6.38 -3.79 -24.56
CA SER A 61 5.75 -4.00 -23.26
C SER A 61 5.12 -5.39 -23.17
N GLU A 62 5.14 -5.96 -21.98
CA GLU A 62 4.67 -7.31 -21.68
C GLU A 62 3.78 -7.28 -20.44
N PRO A 63 2.76 -8.16 -20.35
CA PRO A 63 2.07 -8.38 -19.08
C PRO A 63 3.06 -8.96 -18.05
N LEU A 64 2.71 -8.92 -16.76
CA LEU A 64 3.54 -9.53 -15.71
C LEU A 64 3.70 -11.05 -15.83
N THR A 65 2.94 -11.69 -16.73
CA THR A 65 3.05 -13.10 -17.13
C THR A 65 3.95 -13.31 -18.37
N GLY A 66 4.52 -12.25 -18.93
CA GLY A 66 5.35 -12.29 -20.13
C GLY A 66 6.76 -12.85 -19.90
N GLU A 67 7.49 -13.04 -21.00
CA GLU A 67 8.81 -13.67 -21.06
C GLU A 67 9.84 -12.97 -20.15
N THR A 68 9.80 -11.64 -20.08
CA THR A 68 10.77 -10.86 -19.29
C THR A 68 10.62 -11.10 -17.80
N VAL A 69 9.38 -11.07 -17.30
CA VAL A 69 9.12 -11.34 -15.88
C VAL A 69 9.33 -12.82 -15.57
N GLN A 70 9.00 -13.73 -16.50
CA GLN A 70 9.33 -15.14 -16.33
C GLN A 70 10.85 -15.38 -16.21
N PHE A 71 11.65 -14.75 -17.07
CA PHE A 71 13.11 -14.79 -16.97
C PHE A 71 13.61 -14.27 -15.61
N TYR A 72 13.03 -13.19 -15.09
CA TYR A 72 13.36 -12.67 -13.76
C TYR A 72 12.99 -13.64 -12.64
N LYS A 73 11.84 -14.29 -12.71
CA LYS A 73 11.45 -15.35 -11.77
C LYS A 73 12.44 -16.51 -11.78
N ASP A 74 12.80 -16.99 -12.97
CA ASP A 74 13.76 -18.08 -13.14
C ASP A 74 15.13 -17.70 -12.56
N LEU A 75 15.57 -16.45 -12.71
CA LEU A 75 16.78 -15.95 -12.07
C LEU A 75 16.69 -15.92 -10.54
N CYS A 76 15.56 -15.51 -9.97
CA CYS A 76 15.35 -15.51 -8.52
C CYS A 76 15.44 -16.94 -7.96
N VAL A 77 14.71 -17.88 -8.58
CA VAL A 77 14.70 -19.30 -8.19
C VAL A 77 16.07 -19.94 -8.35
N LYS A 78 16.72 -19.79 -9.51
CA LYS A 78 18.02 -20.40 -9.80
C LYS A 78 19.11 -19.95 -8.82
N ASN A 79 19.04 -18.72 -8.34
CA ASN A 79 20.08 -18.15 -7.48
C ASN A 79 19.68 -18.09 -6.01
N GLN A 80 18.44 -18.47 -5.66
CA GLN A 80 17.90 -18.40 -4.31
C GLN A 80 17.99 -16.97 -3.74
N MET A 81 17.58 -15.99 -4.55
CA MET A 81 17.66 -14.57 -4.23
C MET A 81 16.32 -13.89 -4.41
N TRP A 82 16.08 -12.89 -3.57
CA TRP A 82 15.06 -11.88 -3.77
C TRP A 82 15.57 -10.80 -4.71
N MET A 83 14.71 -10.30 -5.59
CA MET A 83 15.07 -9.22 -6.50
C MET A 83 13.93 -8.21 -6.66
N SER A 84 14.30 -6.94 -6.55
CA SER A 84 13.44 -5.78 -6.79
C SER A 84 13.71 -5.26 -8.19
N PHE A 85 12.75 -5.38 -9.11
CA PHE A 85 12.82 -4.84 -10.47
C PHE A 85 12.03 -3.54 -10.55
N GLY A 86 12.76 -2.44 -10.59
CA GLY A 86 12.28 -1.13 -10.17
C GLY A 86 11.32 -0.38 -11.09
N GLY A 87 10.83 -1.01 -12.16
CA GLY A 87 9.90 -0.37 -13.10
C GLY A 87 9.93 -1.05 -14.45
N VAL A 88 9.24 -2.18 -14.57
CA VAL A 88 8.98 -2.83 -15.87
C VAL A 88 7.81 -2.17 -16.57
N HIS A 89 7.83 -2.17 -17.90
CA HIS A 89 6.75 -1.67 -18.74
C HIS A 89 5.65 -2.74 -18.84
N GLU A 90 4.69 -2.67 -17.92
CA GLU A 90 3.58 -3.61 -17.83
C GLU A 90 2.49 -3.27 -18.86
N CYS A 91 2.22 -4.21 -19.76
CA CYS A 91 1.04 -4.17 -20.61
C CYS A 91 -0.16 -4.73 -19.86
N ILE A 92 -1.21 -3.94 -19.69
CA ILE A 92 -2.48 -4.40 -19.10
C ILE A 92 -3.31 -5.06 -20.21
N ILE A 93 -3.77 -6.28 -19.96
CA ILE A 93 -4.70 -6.99 -20.82
C ILE A 93 -6.11 -6.80 -20.24
N ASN A 94 -7.02 -6.28 -21.05
CA ASN A 94 -8.42 -6.07 -20.69
C ASN A 94 -9.17 -7.42 -20.64
N GLU A 95 -10.40 -7.42 -20.11
CA GLU A 95 -11.24 -8.63 -19.96
C GLU A 95 -11.57 -9.31 -21.31
N ASP A 96 -11.60 -8.54 -22.39
CA ASP A 96 -11.78 -9.00 -23.77
C ASP A 96 -10.50 -9.63 -24.38
N GLY A 97 -9.40 -9.65 -23.64
CA GLY A 97 -8.10 -10.17 -24.08
C GLY A 97 -7.29 -9.16 -24.89
N GLU A 98 -7.77 -7.93 -25.08
CA GLU A 98 -7.06 -6.90 -25.83
C GLU A 98 -6.05 -6.15 -24.96
N ARG A 99 -4.99 -5.64 -25.59
CA ARG A 99 -4.00 -4.79 -24.91
C ARG A 99 -4.60 -3.41 -24.66
N ASN A 100 -4.48 -2.92 -23.44
CA ASN A 100 -4.82 -1.55 -23.12
C ASN A 100 -3.95 -0.57 -23.94
N GLU A 101 -4.51 0.57 -24.31
CA GLU A 101 -3.79 1.59 -25.07
C GLU A 101 -2.60 2.16 -24.29
N LYS A 102 -2.72 2.26 -22.96
CA LYS A 102 -1.67 2.72 -22.06
C LYS A 102 -1.07 1.56 -21.27
N ILE A 103 0.23 1.67 -21.02
CA ILE A 103 0.99 0.73 -20.19
C ILE A 103 1.08 1.25 -18.75
N CYS A 104 1.56 0.43 -17.83
CA CYS A 104 1.94 0.84 -16.48
C CYS A 104 3.46 0.79 -16.33
N ASN A 105 3.99 1.67 -15.48
CA ASN A 105 5.37 1.57 -15.00
C ASN A 105 5.33 0.87 -13.64
N THR A 106 5.79 -0.37 -13.60
CA THR A 106 5.46 -1.30 -12.52
C THR A 106 6.71 -1.83 -11.83
N HIS A 107 6.90 -1.44 -10.59
CA HIS A 107 7.93 -1.99 -9.71
C HIS A 107 7.43 -3.32 -9.14
N ILE A 108 8.21 -4.38 -9.33
CA ILE A 108 7.91 -5.70 -8.79
C ILE A 108 9.02 -6.16 -7.84
N ILE A 109 8.64 -6.88 -6.78
CA ILE A 109 9.55 -7.65 -5.93
C ILE A 109 9.23 -9.12 -6.12
N ILE A 110 10.26 -9.91 -6.44
CA ILE A 110 10.16 -11.35 -6.62
C ILE A 110 10.97 -12.03 -5.51
N ASN A 111 10.38 -13.02 -4.84
CA ASN A 111 11.07 -13.79 -3.79
C ASN A 111 11.95 -14.92 -4.37
N SER A 112 12.69 -15.61 -3.50
CA SER A 112 13.56 -16.75 -3.83
C SER A 112 12.82 -17.94 -4.45
N GLU A 113 11.50 -17.99 -4.30
CA GLU A 113 10.61 -19.03 -4.80
C GLU A 113 10.00 -18.65 -6.17
N GLY A 114 10.26 -17.44 -6.68
CA GLY A 114 9.74 -16.95 -7.96
C GLY A 114 8.34 -16.34 -7.88
N GLU A 115 7.82 -16.11 -6.68
CA GLU A 115 6.52 -15.50 -6.43
C GLU A 115 6.64 -13.96 -6.47
N LEU A 116 5.58 -13.30 -6.98
CA LEU A 116 5.47 -11.84 -6.92
C LEU A 116 5.06 -11.42 -5.51
N ALA A 117 6.05 -11.10 -4.68
CA ALA A 117 5.85 -10.65 -3.31
C ALA A 117 5.32 -9.21 -3.21
N GLY A 118 5.56 -8.39 -4.24
CA GLY A 118 5.11 -7.01 -4.28
C GLY A 118 4.92 -6.50 -5.70
N VAL A 119 3.89 -5.70 -5.90
CA VAL A 119 3.60 -5.01 -7.16
C VAL A 119 3.17 -3.58 -6.82
N TYR A 120 3.90 -2.60 -7.35
CA TYR A 120 3.58 -1.18 -7.24
C TYR A 120 3.57 -0.57 -8.64
N ARG A 121 2.50 0.15 -8.97
CA ARG A 121 2.38 0.90 -10.23
C ARG A 121 2.60 2.38 -9.93
N LYS A 122 3.52 3.01 -10.66
CA LYS A 122 3.95 4.40 -10.47
C LYS A 122 2.76 5.35 -10.33
N LEU A 123 2.69 6.09 -9.23
CA LEU A 123 1.60 7.02 -8.97
C LEU A 123 1.83 8.36 -9.68
N HIS A 124 3.05 8.87 -9.64
CA HIS A 124 3.38 10.18 -10.18
C HIS A 124 4.12 10.05 -11.51
N LEU A 125 3.43 10.41 -12.59
CA LEU A 125 4.02 10.41 -13.94
C LEU A 125 4.78 11.71 -14.21
N PHE A 126 5.91 11.60 -14.90
CA PHE A 126 6.73 12.74 -15.25
C PHE A 126 6.20 13.45 -16.50
N ASP A 127 5.38 14.46 -16.26
CA ASP A 127 4.92 15.40 -17.28
C ASP A 127 5.55 16.77 -17.02
N VAL A 128 6.42 17.19 -17.92
CA VAL A 128 7.12 18.48 -17.85
C VAL A 128 7.02 19.19 -19.20
N ASP A 129 6.67 20.47 -19.13
CA ASP A 129 6.49 21.35 -20.28
C ASP A 129 7.25 22.65 -20.00
N THR A 130 8.54 22.65 -20.31
CA THR A 130 9.41 23.83 -20.20
C THR A 130 9.86 24.27 -21.59
N PRO A 131 10.28 25.54 -21.77
CA PRO A 131 10.87 25.99 -23.04
C PRO A 131 12.05 25.11 -23.48
N GLU A 132 12.83 24.59 -22.53
CA GLU A 132 14.06 23.82 -22.77
C GLU A 132 13.81 22.30 -22.90
N PHE A 133 12.77 21.77 -22.25
CA PHE A 133 12.49 20.34 -22.21
C PHE A 133 10.98 20.05 -22.14
N LYS A 134 10.49 19.27 -23.10
CA LYS A 134 9.10 18.81 -23.16
C LYS A 134 9.05 17.30 -23.16
N PHE A 135 8.45 16.72 -22.13
CA PHE A 135 8.26 15.29 -21.99
C PHE A 135 6.96 15.01 -21.26
N ARG A 136 6.17 14.05 -21.76
CA ARG A 136 4.91 13.64 -21.13
C ARG A 136 4.85 12.13 -21.05
N GLU A 137 5.19 11.58 -19.89
CA GLU A 137 5.06 10.14 -19.60
C GLU A 137 3.59 9.69 -19.71
N SER A 138 2.64 10.56 -19.35
CA SER A 138 1.20 10.29 -19.37
C SER A 138 0.60 10.00 -20.76
N LYS A 139 1.34 10.30 -21.85
CA LYS A 139 0.94 9.93 -23.22
C LYS A 139 0.96 8.42 -23.45
N ILE A 140 1.77 7.69 -22.68
CA ILE A 140 2.02 6.25 -22.88
C ILE A 140 1.66 5.48 -21.62
N VAL A 141 1.93 6.05 -20.45
CA VAL A 141 1.78 5.40 -19.15
C VAL A 141 0.50 5.87 -18.45
N LYS A 142 -0.21 4.96 -17.79
CA LYS A 142 -1.32 5.26 -16.85
C LYS A 142 -0.77 5.26 -15.42
N PRO A 143 -1.17 6.22 -14.55
CA PRO A 143 -0.78 6.18 -13.14
C PRO A 143 -1.45 5.00 -12.40
N GLY A 144 -0.80 4.54 -11.33
CA GLY A 144 -1.38 3.56 -10.40
C GLY A 144 -2.65 4.07 -9.71
N GLU A 145 -3.42 3.15 -9.13
CA GLU A 145 -4.77 3.43 -8.62
C GLU A 145 -4.81 3.79 -7.12
N GLY A 146 -3.68 3.67 -6.44
CA GLY A 146 -3.50 4.05 -5.04
C GLY A 146 -2.18 3.53 -4.45
N ALA A 147 -1.88 3.94 -3.23
CA ALA A 147 -0.68 3.50 -2.51
C ALA A 147 -0.73 1.99 -2.21
N THR A 148 0.44 1.36 -2.21
CA THR A 148 0.59 -0.05 -1.84
C THR A 148 1.29 -0.14 -0.49
N LYS A 149 0.81 -1.03 0.39
CA LYS A 149 1.45 -1.24 1.70
C LYS A 149 2.88 -1.75 1.52
N PRO A 150 3.76 -1.50 2.50
CA PRO A 150 5.10 -2.05 2.51
C PRO A 150 5.11 -3.59 2.43
N VAL A 151 6.06 -4.13 1.66
CA VAL A 151 6.25 -5.58 1.51
C VAL A 151 7.19 -6.08 2.60
N THR A 152 6.75 -7.03 3.41
CA THR A 152 7.59 -7.66 4.43
C THR A 152 8.59 -8.61 3.78
N THR A 153 9.88 -8.42 4.06
CA THR A 153 10.97 -9.25 3.52
C THR A 153 11.97 -9.63 4.61
N SER A 154 12.95 -10.48 4.28
CA SER A 154 14.05 -10.85 5.18
C SER A 154 14.95 -9.68 5.58
N ILE A 155 14.99 -8.60 4.78
CA ILE A 155 15.82 -7.41 5.03
C ILE A 155 15.07 -6.28 5.73
N GLY A 156 13.78 -6.49 6.03
CA GLY A 156 12.87 -5.49 6.60
C GLY A 156 11.66 -5.22 5.71
N SER A 157 10.84 -4.27 6.15
CA SER A 157 9.63 -3.86 5.43
C SER A 157 9.95 -2.81 4.35
N ILE A 158 9.61 -3.09 3.09
CA ILE A 158 9.98 -2.30 1.91
C ILE A 158 8.78 -1.52 1.38
N GLY A 159 8.84 -0.19 1.47
CA GLY A 159 7.98 0.73 0.74
C GLY A 159 8.45 0.90 -0.71
N MET A 160 7.56 0.59 -1.65
CA MET A 160 7.86 0.59 -3.09
C MET A 160 7.43 1.93 -3.72
N GLN A 161 8.37 2.63 -4.35
CA GLN A 161 8.11 3.84 -5.14
C GLN A 161 9.02 3.84 -6.39
N ILE A 162 8.77 4.72 -7.36
CA ILE A 162 9.55 4.79 -8.61
C ILE A 162 9.87 6.24 -8.95
N CYS A 163 11.16 6.53 -9.10
CA CYS A 163 11.67 7.73 -9.77
C CYS A 163 10.99 9.03 -9.34
N TYR A 164 10.09 9.56 -10.17
CA TYR A 164 9.43 10.85 -9.96
C TYR A 164 8.63 10.93 -8.66
N ASP A 165 8.19 9.78 -8.13
CA ASP A 165 7.57 9.66 -6.80
C ASP A 165 8.43 10.27 -5.68
N ILE A 166 9.76 10.30 -5.81
CA ILE A 166 10.67 10.89 -4.82
C ILE A 166 10.42 12.38 -4.59
N ARG A 167 9.76 13.08 -5.51
CA ARG A 167 9.45 14.51 -5.36
C ARG A 167 8.28 14.78 -4.42
N PHE A 168 7.49 13.76 -4.08
CA PHE A 168 6.25 13.87 -3.31
C PHE A 168 6.47 13.29 -1.90
N PRO A 169 6.60 14.14 -0.86
CA PRO A 169 6.90 13.68 0.50
C PRO A 169 5.72 12.94 1.17
N GLU A 170 4.50 13.03 0.64
CA GLU A 170 3.29 12.47 1.25
C GLU A 170 3.32 10.94 1.30
N THR A 171 3.62 10.31 0.17
CA THR A 171 3.65 8.84 0.06
C THR A 171 4.67 8.17 0.98
N PRO A 172 5.94 8.62 1.10
CA PRO A 172 6.89 7.99 2.02
C PRO A 172 6.55 8.21 3.50
N ILE A 173 5.91 9.33 3.86
CA ILE A 173 5.37 9.53 5.21
C ILE A 173 4.29 8.49 5.51
N TRP A 174 3.38 8.26 4.57
CA TRP A 174 2.35 7.22 4.69
C TRP A 174 2.97 5.82 4.75
N LEU A 175 3.96 5.51 3.90
CA LEU A 175 4.66 4.21 3.93
C LEU A 175 5.31 3.98 5.30
N LYS A 176 5.94 5.01 5.88
CA LYS A 176 6.53 4.93 7.22
C LYS A 176 5.48 4.68 8.30
N SER A 177 4.34 5.37 8.28
CA SER A 177 3.28 5.12 9.26
C SER A 177 2.72 3.69 9.16
N HIS A 178 2.86 3.04 8.00
CA HIS A 178 2.50 1.63 7.76
C HIS A 178 3.69 0.67 7.94
N GLY A 179 4.74 1.10 8.66
CA GLY A 179 5.83 0.23 9.09
C GLY A 179 6.97 0.05 8.09
N ALA A 180 7.06 0.87 7.03
CA ALA A 180 8.22 0.84 6.15
C ALA A 180 9.51 1.12 6.95
N GLN A 181 10.53 0.32 6.67
CA GLN A 181 11.89 0.45 7.21
C GLN A 181 12.88 0.83 6.11
N ILE A 182 12.56 0.42 4.88
CA ILE A 182 13.29 0.72 3.65
C ILE A 182 12.29 1.36 2.69
N ILE A 183 12.66 2.45 2.03
CA ILE A 183 11.88 3.06 0.94
C ILE A 183 12.75 3.05 -0.31
N THR A 184 12.15 2.71 -1.45
CA THR A 184 12.88 2.51 -2.70
C THR A 184 12.50 3.57 -3.73
N TYR A 185 13.49 4.08 -4.48
CA TYR A 185 13.25 4.93 -5.65
C TYR A 185 14.09 4.49 -6.85
N PRO A 186 13.92 3.25 -7.35
CA PRO A 186 14.47 2.86 -8.64
C PRO A 186 14.14 3.88 -9.73
N SER A 187 15.14 4.24 -10.54
CA SER A 187 15.05 5.45 -11.35
C SER A 187 15.82 5.43 -12.67
N ALA A 188 15.26 6.12 -13.65
CA ALA A 188 15.94 6.59 -14.85
C ALA A 188 15.94 8.14 -14.89
N PHE A 189 16.58 8.75 -13.89
CA PHE A 189 16.61 10.20 -13.69
C PHE A 189 17.34 10.93 -14.84
N SER A 190 16.79 12.04 -15.34
CA SER A 190 17.47 12.84 -16.36
C SER A 190 18.77 13.45 -15.80
N VAL A 191 19.80 13.61 -16.65
CA VAL A 191 21.12 14.10 -16.24
C VAL A 191 21.07 15.47 -15.57
N SER A 192 20.31 16.43 -16.13
CA SER A 192 20.22 17.80 -15.60
C SER A 192 19.56 17.82 -14.22
N THR A 193 18.43 17.15 -14.07
CA THR A 193 17.73 17.06 -12.78
C THR A 193 18.47 16.18 -11.77
N GLY A 194 19.22 15.18 -12.24
CA GLY A 194 20.01 14.29 -11.41
C GLY A 194 21.12 15.04 -10.69
N LYS A 195 21.92 15.80 -11.45
CA LYS A 195 22.97 16.68 -10.91
C LYS A 195 22.48 17.64 -9.84
N ALA A 196 21.25 18.15 -9.98
CA ALA A 196 20.69 19.16 -9.08
C ALA A 196 19.95 18.56 -7.87
N HIS A 197 19.27 17.43 -8.03
CA HIS A 197 18.26 16.99 -7.07
C HIS A 197 18.45 15.57 -6.53
N TRP A 198 19.22 14.71 -7.19
CA TRP A 198 19.23 13.27 -6.89
C TRP A 198 19.69 12.96 -5.46
N ASP A 199 20.88 13.43 -5.07
CA ASP A 199 21.42 13.25 -3.72
C ASP A 199 20.48 13.86 -2.65
N ILE A 200 20.10 15.13 -2.87
CA ILE A 200 19.31 15.91 -1.92
C ILE A 200 17.97 15.22 -1.63
N LEU A 201 17.25 14.77 -2.67
CA LEU A 201 15.95 14.14 -2.49
C LEU A 201 16.07 12.78 -1.80
N ASN A 202 17.02 11.93 -2.20
CA ASN A 202 17.23 10.64 -1.54
C ASN A 202 17.54 10.81 -0.04
N ARG A 203 18.43 11.75 0.30
CA ARG A 203 18.79 12.02 1.69
C ARG A 203 17.65 12.65 2.48
N SER A 204 16.91 13.58 1.88
CA SER A 204 15.74 14.19 2.53
C SER A 204 14.69 13.14 2.89
N ARG A 205 14.39 12.22 1.97
CA ARG A 205 13.42 11.13 2.18
C ARG A 205 13.86 10.17 3.27
N ALA A 206 15.15 9.87 3.35
CA ALA A 206 15.72 9.04 4.41
C ALA A 206 15.59 9.70 5.78
N ILE A 207 15.96 10.98 5.89
CA ILE A 207 15.96 11.76 7.13
C ILE A 207 14.55 11.97 7.66
N GLU A 208 13.63 12.47 6.83
CA GLU A 208 12.29 12.87 7.28
C GLU A 208 11.41 11.67 7.68
N ASN A 209 11.68 10.49 7.09
CA ASN A 209 10.94 9.25 7.34
C ASN A 209 11.69 8.27 8.25
N GLN A 210 12.95 8.57 8.60
CA GLN A 210 13.81 7.72 9.43
C GLN A 210 13.86 6.28 8.89
N CYS A 211 14.08 6.16 7.59
CA CYS A 211 14.15 4.90 6.83
C CYS A 211 15.47 4.81 6.07
N PHE A 212 15.90 3.60 5.75
CA PHE A 212 16.88 3.44 4.67
C PHE A 212 16.23 3.83 3.34
N VAL A 213 16.97 4.48 2.47
CA VAL A 213 16.54 4.76 1.10
C VAL A 213 17.45 4.03 0.12
N ILE A 214 16.87 3.22 -0.77
CA ILE A 214 17.60 2.41 -1.75
C ILE A 214 17.12 2.75 -3.16
N SER A 215 18.00 3.32 -3.96
CA SER A 215 17.63 3.91 -5.25
C SER A 215 18.57 3.43 -6.34
N ALA A 216 18.24 2.26 -6.89
CA ALA A 216 18.90 1.71 -8.06
C ALA A 216 18.69 2.62 -9.28
N ALA A 217 19.73 2.86 -10.07
CA ALA A 217 19.67 3.84 -11.15
C ALA A 217 20.05 3.27 -12.52
N GLN A 218 19.41 3.81 -13.56
CA GLN A 218 19.96 3.77 -14.92
C GLN A 218 21.10 4.78 -15.05
N PHE A 219 22.09 4.52 -15.91
CA PHE A 219 23.17 5.47 -16.19
C PHE A 219 23.47 5.64 -17.69
N GLY A 220 24.10 6.75 -18.04
CA GLY A 220 24.67 6.99 -19.37
C GLY A 220 23.62 7.11 -20.48
N LYS A 221 24.08 6.93 -21.73
CA LYS A 221 23.27 7.15 -22.94
C LYS A 221 22.53 5.88 -23.38
N HIS A 222 21.20 5.89 -23.33
CA HIS A 222 20.35 4.77 -23.76
C HIS A 222 20.15 4.74 -25.28
N ASN A 223 19.98 5.92 -25.87
CA ASN A 223 19.84 6.16 -27.30
C ASN A 223 20.20 7.62 -27.63
N GLU A 224 20.00 8.07 -28.86
CA GLU A 224 20.36 9.44 -29.28
C GLU A 224 19.68 10.54 -28.47
N LYS A 225 18.47 10.30 -27.94
CA LYS A 225 17.60 11.30 -27.32
C LYS A 225 17.47 11.16 -25.80
N ARG A 226 17.91 10.04 -25.22
CA ARG A 226 17.71 9.74 -23.79
C ARG A 226 19.02 9.31 -23.12
N SER A 227 19.35 10.01 -22.05
CA SER A 227 20.46 9.67 -21.14
C SER A 227 20.00 9.79 -19.69
N SER A 228 20.51 8.92 -18.82
CA SER A 228 20.22 8.94 -17.38
C SER A 228 21.44 9.33 -16.56
N TYR A 229 21.20 9.91 -15.40
CA TYR A 229 22.23 10.44 -14.52
C TYR A 229 23.16 9.36 -13.95
N GLY A 230 22.64 8.18 -13.60
CA GLY A 230 23.39 7.18 -12.84
C GLY A 230 23.38 7.47 -11.35
N HIS A 231 24.51 7.23 -10.69
CA HIS A 231 24.70 7.44 -9.26
C HIS A 231 23.68 6.69 -8.42
N ALA A 232 23.43 5.40 -8.73
CA ALA A 232 22.59 4.57 -7.87
C ALA A 232 23.06 4.68 -6.41
N ILE A 233 22.16 4.97 -5.48
CA ILE A 233 22.51 5.44 -4.14
C ILE A 233 21.76 4.69 -3.05
N ALA A 234 22.43 4.42 -1.94
CA ALA A 234 21.83 3.93 -0.70
C ALA A 234 22.11 4.91 0.44
N VAL A 235 21.09 5.23 1.22
CA VAL A 235 21.15 6.23 2.30
C VAL A 235 20.65 5.65 3.62
N SER A 236 21.33 5.97 4.72
CA SER A 236 20.96 5.58 6.08
C SER A 236 19.74 6.36 6.60
N PRO A 237 19.05 5.89 7.65
CA PRO A 237 17.99 6.65 8.33
C PRO A 237 18.42 8.00 8.90
N TRP A 238 19.72 8.27 8.99
CA TRP A 238 20.28 9.55 9.43
C TRP A 238 20.69 10.47 8.28
N GLY A 239 20.55 10.00 7.02
CA GLY A 239 20.92 10.75 5.83
C GLY A 239 22.37 10.58 5.37
N ASP A 240 23.11 9.61 5.94
CA ASP A 240 24.46 9.27 5.49
C ASP A 240 24.38 8.45 4.21
N VAL A 241 25.16 8.81 3.20
CA VAL A 241 25.29 8.00 1.98
C VAL A 241 26.14 6.77 2.30
N LEU A 242 25.54 5.59 2.19
CA LEU A 242 26.15 4.30 2.53
C LEU A 242 26.91 3.71 1.33
N ALA A 243 26.37 3.93 0.13
CA ALA A 243 27.01 3.58 -1.12
C ALA A 243 26.46 4.45 -2.25
N GLU A 244 27.30 4.69 -3.24
CA GLU A 244 26.97 5.38 -4.47
C GLU A 244 27.73 4.70 -5.61
N CYS A 245 27.01 4.35 -6.68
CA CYS A 245 27.62 3.75 -7.86
C CYS A 245 28.36 4.81 -8.70
N SER A 246 29.39 4.39 -9.43
CA SER A 246 30.13 5.23 -10.37
C SER A 246 29.35 5.44 -11.68
N GLU A 247 30.00 5.70 -12.82
CA GLU A 247 29.34 5.83 -14.14
C GLU A 247 29.44 4.54 -14.98
N GLU A 248 29.31 3.37 -14.34
CA GLU A 248 29.50 2.05 -14.98
C GLU A 248 28.37 1.05 -14.67
N LEU A 249 28.39 -0.10 -15.38
CA LEU A 249 27.55 -1.26 -15.07
C LEU A 249 28.12 -1.93 -13.81
N GLU A 250 27.44 -1.78 -12.68
CA GLU A 250 27.98 -2.20 -11.39
C GLU A 250 26.93 -2.62 -10.36
N VAL A 251 27.40 -3.30 -9.32
CA VAL A 251 26.62 -3.62 -8.12
C VAL A 251 27.45 -3.25 -6.90
N GLN A 252 26.90 -2.40 -6.03
CA GLN A 252 27.47 -2.05 -4.73
C GLN A 252 26.79 -2.89 -3.63
N PHE A 253 27.54 -3.22 -2.57
CA PHE A 253 27.02 -4.01 -1.45
C PHE A 253 26.83 -3.14 -0.23
N VAL A 254 25.63 -3.15 0.34
CA VAL A 254 25.24 -2.26 1.44
C VAL A 254 24.71 -3.06 2.61
N GLU A 255 25.22 -2.79 3.80
CA GLU A 255 24.72 -3.40 5.04
C GLU A 255 23.50 -2.64 5.56
N ILE A 256 22.39 -3.36 5.73
CA ILE A 256 21.15 -2.86 6.31
C ILE A 256 21.06 -3.33 7.76
N ASP A 257 21.11 -2.38 8.67
CA ASP A 257 21.01 -2.58 10.11
C ASP A 257 19.74 -1.90 10.64
N LEU A 258 18.69 -2.70 10.84
CA LEU A 258 17.38 -2.22 11.30
C LEU A 258 17.44 -1.66 12.74
N GLU A 259 18.45 -1.99 13.53
CA GLU A 259 18.63 -1.40 14.87
C GLU A 259 18.95 0.10 14.78
N LYS A 260 19.57 0.57 13.68
CA LYS A 260 19.82 1.99 13.43
C LYS A 260 18.52 2.80 13.35
N ILE A 261 17.47 2.24 12.74
CA ILE A 261 16.16 2.89 12.67
C ILE A 261 15.63 3.13 14.09
N SER A 262 15.60 2.08 14.90
CA SER A 262 15.11 2.14 16.28
C SER A 262 15.90 3.16 17.13
N LYS A 263 17.21 3.25 16.92
CA LYS A 263 18.08 4.21 17.61
C LYS A 263 17.77 5.65 17.18
N VAL A 264 17.62 5.90 15.88
CA VAL A 264 17.31 7.22 15.33
C VAL A 264 15.94 7.70 15.79
N GLU A 265 14.91 6.84 15.76
CA GLU A 265 13.57 7.17 16.25
C GLU A 265 13.52 7.44 17.75
N ARG A 266 14.29 6.69 18.56
CA ARG A 266 14.36 6.92 20.01
C ARG A 266 14.96 8.27 20.34
N ASN A 267 16.02 8.66 19.63
CA ASN A 267 16.74 9.91 19.89
C ASN A 267 16.04 11.12 19.25
N MET A 268 15.29 10.92 18.18
CA MET A 268 14.58 11.96 17.43
C MET A 268 13.18 11.46 17.04
N PRO A 269 12.19 11.45 17.95
CA PRO A 269 10.89 10.81 17.71
C PRO A 269 9.94 11.69 16.85
N CYS A 270 10.37 12.08 15.65
CA CYS A 270 9.66 12.99 14.74
C CYS A 270 8.20 12.58 14.49
N PHE A 271 7.93 11.29 14.28
CA PHE A 271 6.57 10.80 14.03
C PHE A 271 5.63 10.95 15.22
N LYS A 272 6.16 10.99 16.46
CA LYS A 272 5.38 11.26 17.67
C LYS A 272 5.09 12.75 17.87
N HIS A 273 5.84 13.63 17.23
CA HIS A 273 5.69 15.08 17.32
C HIS A 273 4.80 15.67 16.21
N ARG A 274 4.28 14.83 15.30
CA ARG A 274 3.37 15.29 14.24
C ARG A 274 2.08 15.84 14.87
N ARG A 275 1.67 17.02 14.42
CA ARG A 275 0.49 17.75 14.91
C ARG A 275 -0.76 17.31 14.16
N TYR A 276 -1.22 16.08 14.44
CA TYR A 276 -2.43 15.53 13.82
C TYR A 276 -3.71 16.30 14.18
N ASP A 277 -3.65 17.14 15.21
CA ASP A 277 -4.66 18.13 15.58
C ASP A 277 -4.72 19.35 14.64
N ILE A 278 -3.65 19.63 13.89
CA ILE A 278 -3.56 20.75 12.93
C ILE A 278 -3.71 20.25 11.49
N TYR A 279 -3.17 19.08 11.18
CA TYR A 279 -3.20 18.51 9.83
C TYR A 279 -3.42 17.00 9.88
N SER A 280 -4.09 16.45 8.88
CA SER A 280 -4.19 15.01 8.68
C SER A 280 -3.68 14.64 7.29
N MET A 281 -3.24 13.39 7.13
CA MET A 281 -2.84 12.86 5.83
C MET A 281 -3.83 11.76 5.43
N GLU A 282 -4.35 11.87 4.22
CA GLU A 282 -5.22 10.85 3.65
C GLU A 282 -4.54 10.24 2.44
N MET A 283 -4.53 8.91 2.37
CA MET A 283 -4.01 8.19 1.23
C MET A 283 -5.03 7.14 0.82
N LYS A 284 -5.39 7.14 -0.46
CA LYS A 284 -6.16 6.05 -1.04
C LYS A 284 -5.22 4.87 -1.29
N THR A 285 -5.51 3.73 -0.69
CA THR A 285 -4.81 2.49 -1.03
C THR A 285 -5.32 1.96 -2.36
N ALA A 286 -4.44 1.36 -3.17
CA ALA A 286 -4.90 0.57 -4.29
C ALA A 286 -5.84 -0.52 -3.75
N ASN A 287 -6.90 -0.85 -4.49
CA ASN A 287 -7.71 -2.04 -4.19
C ASN A 287 -6.72 -3.21 -4.15
N GLN A 288 -6.42 -3.70 -2.95
CA GLN A 288 -5.62 -4.91 -2.82
C GLN A 288 -6.35 -5.96 -3.65
N LEU A 289 -5.60 -6.76 -4.42
CA LEU A 289 -6.04 -8.11 -4.78
C LEU A 289 -6.78 -8.63 -3.55
N GLU A 290 -8.09 -8.89 -3.74
CA GLU A 290 -9.08 -9.11 -2.69
C GLU A 290 -8.42 -9.65 -1.44
N SER A 291 -8.52 -8.90 -0.34
CA SER A 291 -8.13 -9.40 0.97
C SER A 291 -8.63 -10.83 1.06
N LYS A 292 -7.70 -11.81 1.11
CA LYS A 292 -8.05 -13.19 1.41
C LYS A 292 -9.02 -13.11 2.58
N GLU A 293 -10.23 -13.63 2.39
CA GLU A 293 -11.23 -13.67 3.46
C GLU A 293 -10.50 -14.10 4.72
N SER A 294 -10.50 -13.22 5.73
CA SER A 294 -9.83 -13.54 6.98
C SER A 294 -10.55 -14.75 7.56
N GLU A 295 -9.94 -15.94 7.45
CA GLU A 295 -10.40 -17.14 8.16
C GLU A 295 -10.28 -16.97 9.70
N GLN A 296 -9.64 -15.89 10.16
CA GLN A 296 -9.56 -15.54 11.57
C GLN A 296 -10.90 -15.01 12.10
N ALA A 297 -11.40 -15.66 13.16
CA ALA A 297 -12.59 -15.22 13.87
C ALA A 297 -12.38 -13.83 14.50
N PHE A 298 -13.23 -12.87 14.14
CA PHE A 298 -13.27 -11.57 14.81
C PHE A 298 -13.91 -11.71 16.19
N MET A 299 -13.23 -11.19 17.22
CA MET A 299 -13.71 -11.18 18.60
C MET A 299 -14.28 -9.81 18.96
N PHE A 300 -15.59 -9.74 19.12
CA PHE A 300 -16.26 -8.56 19.64
C PHE A 300 -16.29 -8.62 21.18
N GLU A 301 -15.28 -8.04 21.83
CA GLU A 301 -14.96 -8.27 23.25
C GLU A 301 -14.67 -9.77 23.46
N LYS A 302 -15.58 -10.49 24.12
CA LYS A 302 -15.49 -11.94 24.36
C LYS A 302 -16.40 -12.76 23.43
N TYR A 303 -17.14 -12.09 22.55
CA TYR A 303 -18.14 -12.73 21.69
C TYR A 303 -17.54 -12.99 20.30
N PRO A 304 -17.35 -14.25 19.89
CA PRO A 304 -16.91 -14.54 18.54
C PRO A 304 -18.01 -14.18 17.54
N ILE A 305 -17.66 -13.38 16.53
CA ILE A 305 -18.55 -13.06 15.42
C ILE A 305 -18.36 -14.10 14.32
N ASN A 306 -19.47 -14.63 13.79
CA ASN A 306 -19.42 -15.54 12.66
C ASN A 306 -18.90 -14.79 11.43
N CYS A 307 -17.86 -15.30 10.76
CA CYS A 307 -17.29 -14.65 9.58
C CYS A 307 -18.31 -14.48 8.44
N GLN A 308 -19.34 -15.33 8.39
CA GLN A 308 -20.42 -15.24 7.39
C GLN A 308 -21.39 -14.08 7.66
N THR A 309 -21.41 -13.50 8.87
CA THR A 309 -22.21 -12.31 9.20
C THR A 309 -21.43 -11.01 9.04
N ILE A 310 -20.11 -11.10 8.81
CA ILE A 310 -19.25 -9.95 8.49
C ILE A 310 -19.42 -9.63 7.01
N PHE A 311 -19.72 -8.37 6.68
CA PHE A 311 -19.95 -7.95 5.29
C PHE A 311 -19.01 -6.86 4.80
N TYR A 312 -18.21 -6.26 5.68
CA TYR A 312 -17.19 -5.29 5.29
C TYR A 312 -16.06 -5.26 6.31
N GLU A 313 -14.83 -5.13 5.82
CA GLU A 313 -13.64 -5.03 6.65
C GLU A 313 -12.63 -4.07 6.05
N THR A 314 -11.97 -3.33 6.93
CA THR A 314 -10.77 -2.54 6.63
C THR A 314 -9.62 -3.03 7.52
N GLU A 315 -8.53 -2.29 7.57
CA GLU A 315 -7.44 -2.55 8.52
C GLU A 315 -7.85 -2.31 9.97
N HIS A 316 -8.69 -1.30 10.22
CA HIS A 316 -9.01 -0.85 11.58
C HIS A 316 -10.44 -1.14 12.00
N SER A 317 -11.35 -1.42 11.06
CA SER A 317 -12.77 -1.60 11.34
C SER A 317 -13.34 -2.86 10.70
N VAL A 318 -14.44 -3.33 11.27
CA VAL A 318 -15.22 -4.47 10.82
C VAL A 318 -16.69 -4.17 10.95
N ALA A 319 -17.48 -4.52 9.94
CA ALA A 319 -18.92 -4.36 9.96
C ALA A 319 -19.63 -5.70 9.80
N PHE A 320 -20.64 -5.90 10.64
CA PHE A 320 -21.36 -7.16 10.75
C PHE A 320 -22.83 -6.94 11.09
N THR A 321 -23.67 -7.90 10.71
CA THR A 321 -25.11 -7.86 10.96
C THR A 321 -25.42 -8.03 12.44
N ASN A 322 -26.43 -7.32 12.94
CA ASN A 322 -26.71 -7.27 14.37
C ASN A 322 -27.60 -8.44 14.82
N ILE A 323 -27.36 -9.05 15.98
CA ILE A 323 -28.16 -10.19 16.44
C ILE A 323 -29.59 -9.81 16.86
N ARG A 324 -29.78 -8.54 17.18
CA ARG A 324 -31.07 -7.91 17.42
C ARG A 324 -31.06 -6.60 16.65
N CYS A 325 -32.21 -6.16 16.15
CA CYS A 325 -32.30 -4.93 15.37
C CYS A 325 -33.35 -4.01 15.99
N VAL A 326 -32.99 -2.73 16.19
CA VAL A 326 -33.93 -1.70 16.67
C VAL A 326 -34.83 -1.24 15.53
N VAL A 327 -34.30 -1.24 14.31
CA VAL A 327 -35.01 -1.04 13.04
C VAL A 327 -34.44 -1.99 11.97
N PRO A 328 -35.19 -2.33 10.90
CA PRO A 328 -34.64 -3.10 9.77
C PRO A 328 -33.37 -2.45 9.21
N GLY A 329 -32.33 -3.24 8.97
CA GLY A 329 -31.03 -2.73 8.52
C GLY A 329 -30.10 -2.23 9.63
N HIS A 330 -30.48 -2.37 10.92
CA HIS A 330 -29.58 -2.06 12.03
C HIS A 330 -28.35 -2.98 12.02
N VAL A 331 -27.18 -2.42 11.74
CA VAL A 331 -25.87 -3.10 11.75
C VAL A 331 -24.90 -2.43 12.70
N LEU A 332 -23.80 -3.13 13.00
CA LEU A 332 -22.71 -2.61 13.81
C LEU A 332 -21.43 -2.43 12.98
N VAL A 333 -20.71 -1.35 13.25
CA VAL A 333 -19.33 -1.14 12.79
C VAL A 333 -18.46 -1.01 14.04
N ALA A 334 -17.49 -1.90 14.21
CA ALA A 334 -16.61 -1.91 15.39
C ALA A 334 -15.15 -1.75 14.97
N THR A 335 -14.32 -1.31 15.91
CA THR A 335 -12.86 -1.38 15.75
C THR A 335 -12.41 -2.85 15.72
N LYS A 336 -11.35 -3.17 14.98
CA LYS A 336 -10.73 -4.52 15.02
C LYS A 336 -9.97 -4.74 16.33
N ARG A 337 -9.30 -3.70 16.83
CA ARG A 337 -8.67 -3.70 18.15
C ARG A 337 -9.75 -3.57 19.22
N SER A 338 -9.76 -4.50 20.18
CA SER A 338 -10.72 -4.46 21.29
C SER A 338 -10.32 -3.39 22.30
N ILE A 339 -11.04 -2.26 22.25
CA ILE A 339 -10.93 -1.13 23.17
C ILE A 339 -12.29 -0.74 23.71
N ALA A 340 -12.36 -0.35 24.98
CA ALA A 340 -13.64 -0.10 25.63
C ALA A 340 -14.18 1.30 25.31
N ARG A 341 -13.30 2.30 25.22
CA ARG A 341 -13.68 3.72 25.10
C ARG A 341 -13.24 4.35 23.79
N VAL A 342 -14.05 5.29 23.30
CA VAL A 342 -13.76 6.07 22.07
C VAL A 342 -12.44 6.84 22.20
N GLU A 343 -12.12 7.37 23.38
CA GLU A 343 -10.88 8.09 23.67
C GLU A 343 -9.60 7.24 23.56
N GLU A 344 -9.73 5.90 23.57
CA GLU A 344 -8.62 4.97 23.42
C GLU A 344 -8.29 4.66 21.95
N MET A 345 -9.10 5.14 21.00
CA MET A 345 -8.83 5.02 19.57
C MET A 345 -7.62 5.84 19.17
N THR A 346 -6.82 5.29 18.28
CA THR A 346 -5.85 6.06 17.51
C THR A 346 -6.58 6.98 16.52
N HIS A 347 -5.87 7.98 16.00
CA HIS A 347 -6.41 8.86 14.95
C HIS A 347 -6.85 8.06 13.72
N ASP A 348 -6.07 7.05 13.32
CA ASP A 348 -6.38 6.21 12.15
C ASP A 348 -7.61 5.33 12.39
N GLU A 349 -7.76 4.74 13.59
CA GLU A 349 -8.99 4.00 13.96
C GLU A 349 -10.22 4.91 14.00
N THR A 350 -10.09 6.11 14.60
CA THR A 350 -11.21 7.07 14.67
C THR A 350 -11.68 7.44 13.28
N LYS A 351 -10.74 7.80 12.41
CA LYS A 351 -11.04 8.16 11.03
C LYS A 351 -11.67 6.99 10.28
N ASP A 352 -11.03 5.83 10.30
CA ASP A 352 -11.49 4.65 9.56
C ASP A 352 -12.88 4.22 10.03
N LEU A 353 -13.13 4.17 11.35
CA LEU A 353 -14.43 3.79 11.92
C LEU A 353 -15.56 4.66 11.37
N PHE A 354 -15.39 5.98 11.34
CA PHE A 354 -16.44 6.89 10.86
C PHE A 354 -16.55 6.93 9.32
N VAL A 355 -15.44 6.80 8.58
CA VAL A 355 -15.49 6.64 7.12
C VAL A 355 -16.27 5.38 6.74
N VAL A 356 -16.01 4.26 7.44
CA VAL A 356 -16.72 3.00 7.24
C VAL A 356 -18.19 3.13 7.63
N ALA A 357 -18.49 3.76 8.77
CA ALA A 357 -19.86 4.05 9.21
C ALA A 357 -20.65 4.85 8.16
N CYS A 358 -20.08 5.92 7.62
CA CYS A 358 -20.72 6.73 6.57
C CYS A 358 -20.91 5.94 5.26
N LYS A 359 -19.92 5.13 4.86
CA LYS A 359 -20.02 4.29 3.67
C LYS A 359 -21.17 3.28 3.80
N ILE A 360 -21.27 2.63 4.94
CA ILE A 360 -22.31 1.64 5.22
C ILE A 360 -23.67 2.31 5.33
N ALA A 361 -23.77 3.44 6.04
CA ALA A 361 -25.00 4.22 6.12
C ALA A 361 -25.56 4.54 4.73
N LYS A 362 -24.72 5.02 3.80
CA LYS A 362 -25.13 5.30 2.43
C LYS A 362 -25.67 4.06 1.71
N VAL A 363 -24.96 2.92 1.78
CA VAL A 363 -25.39 1.67 1.13
C VAL A 363 -26.72 1.18 1.71
N LEU A 364 -26.90 1.29 3.02
CA LEU A 364 -28.15 0.88 3.68
C LEU A 364 -29.30 1.84 3.37
N ASP A 365 -29.05 3.15 3.31
CA ASP A 365 -30.06 4.14 2.90
C ASP A 365 -30.58 3.83 1.50
N ASP A 366 -29.69 3.57 0.54
CA ASP A 366 -30.04 3.22 -0.83
C ASP A 366 -30.81 1.88 -0.89
N TYR A 367 -30.35 0.84 -0.20
CA TYR A 367 -30.97 -0.49 -0.23
C TYR A 367 -32.35 -0.53 0.46
N TYR A 368 -32.47 0.12 1.62
CA TYR A 368 -33.73 0.17 2.34
C TYR A 368 -34.65 1.27 1.83
N GLU A 369 -34.27 2.10 0.86
CA GLU A 369 -35.04 3.29 0.46
C GLU A 369 -35.29 4.25 1.64
N ALA A 370 -34.33 4.32 2.56
CA ALA A 370 -34.35 5.27 3.66
C ALA A 370 -33.77 6.62 3.21
N LYS A 371 -34.27 7.71 3.81
CA LYS A 371 -33.82 9.09 3.50
C LYS A 371 -32.99 9.71 4.62
N SER A 372 -32.73 8.95 5.66
CA SER A 372 -32.08 9.41 6.88
C SER A 372 -31.48 8.20 7.57
N THR A 373 -30.36 8.38 8.25
CA THR A 373 -29.74 7.34 9.08
C THR A 373 -29.44 7.92 10.46
N THR A 374 -29.69 7.14 11.51
CA THR A 374 -29.15 7.41 12.84
C THR A 374 -27.85 6.64 13.01
N ILE A 375 -26.76 7.36 13.29
CA ILE A 375 -25.47 6.79 13.70
C ILE A 375 -25.29 7.08 15.18
N THR A 376 -25.04 6.07 16.00
CA THR A 376 -24.89 6.24 17.46
C THR A 376 -23.74 5.43 18.00
N VAL A 377 -23.00 6.01 18.95
CA VAL A 377 -21.95 5.34 19.72
C VAL A 377 -22.30 5.50 21.20
N GLN A 378 -22.49 4.38 21.89
CA GLN A 378 -22.66 4.37 23.35
C GLN A 378 -21.27 4.20 23.98
N ASP A 379 -20.65 5.29 24.42
CA ASP A 379 -19.31 5.29 25.01
C ASP A 379 -19.38 5.33 26.55
N GLY A 380 -19.22 4.18 27.20
CA GLY A 380 -19.28 4.03 28.65
C GLY A 380 -20.66 3.61 29.19
N GLU A 381 -20.66 3.16 30.45
CA GLU A 381 -21.83 2.55 31.12
C GLU A 381 -23.06 3.48 31.14
N TYR A 382 -22.88 4.74 31.49
CA TYR A 382 -23.98 5.71 31.57
C TYR A 382 -24.51 6.16 30.21
N ALA A 383 -23.79 5.88 29.12
CA ALA A 383 -24.27 6.05 27.77
C ALA A 383 -25.06 4.83 27.25
N GLY A 384 -25.20 3.77 28.06
CA GLY A 384 -25.88 2.53 27.70
C GLY A 384 -24.97 1.47 27.07
N GLN A 385 -23.65 1.63 27.11
CA GLN A 385 -22.72 0.66 26.51
C GLN A 385 -22.79 -0.70 27.19
N THR A 386 -23.12 -1.74 26.44
CA THR A 386 -23.31 -3.10 27.00
C THR A 386 -22.18 -4.07 26.68
N VAL A 387 -21.54 -3.89 25.52
CA VAL A 387 -20.31 -4.58 25.14
C VAL A 387 -19.16 -3.59 25.24
N LYS A 388 -18.14 -3.92 26.05
CA LYS A 388 -16.95 -3.08 26.27
C LYS A 388 -15.97 -3.15 25.10
N HIS A 389 -16.47 -2.81 23.92
CA HIS A 389 -15.74 -2.72 22.67
C HIS A 389 -16.36 -1.56 21.89
N VAL A 390 -15.60 -0.58 21.42
CA VAL A 390 -16.12 0.53 20.59
C VAL A 390 -16.87 -0.02 19.36
N HIS A 391 -18.11 0.42 19.20
CA HIS A 391 -18.95 0.14 18.03
C HIS A 391 -19.93 1.28 17.75
N CYS A 392 -20.17 1.53 16.46
CA CYS A 392 -21.21 2.39 15.94
C CYS A 392 -22.44 1.55 15.57
N HIS A 393 -23.60 1.95 16.06
CA HIS A 393 -24.89 1.50 15.55
C HIS A 393 -25.23 2.30 14.30
N ILE A 394 -25.48 1.63 13.18
CA ILE A 394 -25.93 2.25 11.93
C ILE A 394 -27.37 1.80 11.68
N MET A 395 -28.30 2.74 11.69
CA MET A 395 -29.73 2.47 11.63
C MET A 395 -30.39 3.33 10.56
N PRO A 396 -30.67 2.80 9.35
CA PRO A 396 -31.43 3.52 8.33
C PRO A 396 -32.85 3.79 8.83
N ARG A 397 -33.38 4.98 8.55
CA ARG A 397 -34.61 5.50 9.14
C ARG A 397 -35.69 5.81 8.11
N LYS A 398 -36.91 5.42 8.43
CA LYS A 398 -38.12 5.69 7.65
C LYS A 398 -39.19 6.41 8.47
N PRO A 399 -40.10 7.16 7.82
CA PRO A 399 -41.31 7.64 8.48
C PRO A 399 -42.08 6.47 9.10
N GLY A 400 -42.40 6.59 10.39
CA GLY A 400 -43.18 5.57 11.12
C GLY A 400 -42.34 4.51 11.84
N ASP A 401 -41.01 4.58 11.85
CA ASP A 401 -40.18 3.68 12.67
C ASP A 401 -40.53 3.75 14.16
N PHE A 402 -40.81 4.97 14.66
CA PHE A 402 -41.23 5.26 16.03
C PHE A 402 -42.32 6.33 16.03
N GLU A 403 -43.12 6.41 17.10
CA GLU A 403 -44.07 7.50 17.31
C GLU A 403 -43.32 8.82 17.55
N HIS A 404 -42.26 8.77 18.35
CA HIS A 404 -41.30 9.84 18.56
C HIS A 404 -39.87 9.41 18.24
N ASN A 405 -39.13 10.22 17.48
CA ASN A 405 -37.78 9.86 17.02
C ASN A 405 -36.77 9.55 18.15
N ASP A 406 -36.92 10.17 19.31
CA ASP A 406 -36.03 9.97 20.47
C ASP A 406 -36.29 8.66 21.22
N GLU A 407 -37.36 7.92 20.89
CA GLU A 407 -37.59 6.57 21.43
C GLU A 407 -36.46 5.60 21.08
N ILE A 408 -35.67 5.91 20.04
CA ILE A 408 -34.50 5.12 19.66
C ILE A 408 -33.51 4.91 20.81
N TYR A 409 -33.34 5.89 21.70
CA TYR A 409 -32.44 5.77 22.86
C TYR A 409 -32.99 4.79 23.91
N VAL A 410 -34.31 4.81 24.12
CA VAL A 410 -35.00 3.86 24.99
C VAL A 410 -34.86 2.46 24.40
N LYS A 411 -35.12 2.32 23.09
CA LYS A 411 -35.01 1.05 22.37
C LYS A 411 -33.59 0.48 22.37
N LEU A 412 -32.57 1.29 22.15
CA LEU A 412 -31.18 0.86 22.25
C LEU A 412 -30.84 0.36 23.66
N ASN A 413 -31.21 1.12 24.70
CA ASN A 413 -30.96 0.73 26.08
C ASN A 413 -31.71 -0.57 26.47
N GLU A 414 -32.93 -0.77 25.98
CA GLU A 414 -33.69 -2.00 26.17
C GLU A 414 -33.06 -3.18 25.43
N HIS A 415 -32.76 -3.02 24.14
CA HIS A 415 -32.26 -4.02 23.21
C HIS A 415 -30.93 -4.66 23.64
N ASP A 416 -30.07 -3.85 24.24
CA ASP A 416 -28.75 -4.27 24.69
C ASP A 416 -28.74 -4.79 26.14
N SER A 417 -29.85 -4.62 26.88
CA SER A 417 -29.96 -5.09 28.26
C SER A 417 -30.01 -6.63 28.36
N LYS A 418 -29.62 -7.18 29.52
CA LYS A 418 -29.68 -8.65 29.75
C LYS A 418 -31.12 -9.19 29.93
N ASN A 419 -32.12 -8.31 30.01
CA ASN A 419 -33.50 -8.64 30.40
C ASN A 419 -34.51 -8.57 29.23
N VAL A 420 -34.06 -8.53 27.98
CA VAL A 420 -34.95 -8.35 26.81
C VAL A 420 -35.79 -9.60 26.52
N LYS A 421 -37.07 -9.38 26.23
CA LYS A 421 -38.03 -10.39 25.75
C LYS A 421 -37.94 -10.68 24.24
N GLU A 422 -37.19 -9.91 23.48
CA GLU A 422 -37.07 -10.08 22.02
C GLU A 422 -36.15 -11.25 21.64
N GLU A 423 -36.63 -12.08 20.73
CA GLU A 423 -35.91 -13.24 20.22
C GLU A 423 -34.70 -12.81 19.37
N LYS A 424 -33.58 -13.52 19.53
CA LYS A 424 -32.40 -13.35 18.68
C LYS A 424 -32.77 -13.69 17.23
N ARG A 425 -32.31 -12.90 16.27
CA ARG A 425 -32.52 -13.19 14.85
C ARG A 425 -31.87 -14.55 14.50
N PRO A 426 -32.51 -15.39 13.66
CA PRO A 426 -31.88 -16.62 13.19
C PRO A 426 -30.57 -16.34 12.45
N MET A 427 -29.54 -17.17 12.70
CA MET A 427 -28.22 -17.03 12.08
C MET A 427 -28.30 -16.95 10.55
N GLN A 428 -29.16 -17.76 9.93
CA GLN A 428 -29.30 -17.78 8.48
C GLN A 428 -29.78 -16.42 7.92
N VAL A 429 -30.70 -15.75 8.62
CA VAL A 429 -31.18 -14.41 8.22
C VAL A 429 -30.04 -13.39 8.25
N MET A 430 -29.22 -13.43 9.30
CA MET A 430 -28.06 -12.54 9.44
C MET A 430 -26.98 -12.79 8.37
N ILE A 431 -26.78 -14.05 7.99
CA ILE A 431 -25.84 -14.44 6.93
C ILE A 431 -26.34 -13.97 5.56
N ASP A 432 -27.62 -14.15 5.27
CA ASP A 432 -28.17 -13.77 3.97
C ASP A 432 -28.24 -12.25 3.80
N GLU A 433 -28.53 -11.52 4.88
CA GLU A 433 -28.41 -10.05 4.94
C GLU A 433 -26.96 -9.59 4.68
N ALA A 434 -25.97 -10.21 5.33
CA ALA A 434 -24.56 -9.91 5.11
C ALA A 434 -24.11 -10.13 3.65
N LYS A 435 -24.58 -11.21 2.99
CA LYS A 435 -24.28 -11.48 1.58
C LYS A 435 -24.79 -10.39 0.65
N ILE A 436 -25.99 -9.86 0.92
CA ILE A 436 -26.57 -8.76 0.14
C ILE A 436 -25.69 -7.52 0.28
N TYR A 437 -25.31 -7.17 1.50
CA TYR A 437 -24.49 -5.97 1.74
C TYR A 437 -23.08 -6.11 1.14
N LYS A 438 -22.45 -7.28 1.22
CA LYS A 438 -21.17 -7.55 0.52
C LYS A 438 -21.28 -7.20 -0.96
N LYS A 439 -22.34 -7.68 -1.62
CA LYS A 439 -22.55 -7.43 -3.05
C LYS A 439 -22.71 -5.94 -3.37
N LEU A 440 -23.45 -5.20 -2.54
CA LEU A 440 -23.67 -3.76 -2.71
C LEU A 440 -22.41 -2.91 -2.45
N LEU A 441 -21.48 -3.40 -1.62
CA LEU A 441 -20.23 -2.71 -1.31
C LEU A 441 -19.11 -2.99 -2.31
N SER A 442 -19.26 -4.04 -3.13
CA SER A 442 -18.35 -4.41 -4.22
C SER A 442 -18.71 -3.78 -5.57
N SER A 443 -19.92 -3.23 -5.71
CA SER A 443 -20.37 -2.44 -6.87
C SER A 443 -20.02 -0.96 -6.69
#